data_AF-A0A973ZCH1-F1
#
_entry.id   AF-A0A973ZCH1-F1
#
_cell.length_a   1.000
_cell.length_b   1.000
_cell.length_c   1.000
_cell.angle_alpha   90.00
_cell.angle_beta   90.00
_cell.angle_gamma   90.00
#
_symmetry.space_group_name_H-M   'P 1'
#
loop_
_entity.id
_entity.type
_entity.pdbx_description
1 polymer ?
#
loop_
_entity_poly.entity_id
_entity_poly.type
_entity_poly.pdbx_seq_one_letter_code
_entity_poly.pdbx_strand_id
1 'polypeptide(L)' 'MALFKKRTVGKPGEWYYCLVHKKVEEGPECPAKDRFGPYTTRQEAQQAMDLARERNLEWENDPRWHDAPTGPADDS' A
#
# COMPACT_ATOMS: atom_id res chain seq x y z
N MET A 1 -30.44 11.80 -14.36
CA MET A 1 -29.73 10.52 -14.24
C MET A 1 -28.38 10.78 -13.61
N ALA A 2 -28.14 10.34 -12.37
CA ALA A 2 -26.83 10.46 -11.73
C ALA A 2 -26.39 9.06 -11.31
N LEU A 3 -25.57 8.42 -12.14
CA LEU A 3 -24.99 7.10 -11.94
C LEU A 3 -23.84 7.17 -10.92
N PHE A 4 -24.12 7.61 -9.70
CA PHE A 4 -23.18 7.40 -8.59
C PHE A 4 -23.36 5.97 -8.11
N LYS A 5 -22.67 5.03 -8.78
CA LYS A 5 -22.44 3.68 -8.25
C LYS A 5 -21.59 3.86 -6.99
N LYS A 6 -22.27 3.93 -5.84
CA LYS A 6 -21.66 3.73 -4.52
C LYS A 6 -20.81 2.48 -4.62
N ARG A 7 -19.48 2.64 -4.63
CA ARG A 7 -18.55 1.51 -4.54
C ARG A 7 -18.84 0.87 -3.19
N THR A 8 -19.52 -0.27 -3.23
CA THR A 8 -19.78 -1.11 -2.08
C THR A 8 -18.45 -1.42 -1.43
N VAL A 9 -18.23 -0.88 -0.24
CA VAL A 9 -17.06 -1.21 0.59
C VAL A 9 -17.18 -2.69 0.92
N GLY A 10 -16.27 -3.52 0.41
CA GLY A 10 -16.15 -4.92 0.82
C GLY A 10 -17.30 -5.78 0.29
N LYS A 11 -17.26 -6.13 -0.99
CA LYS A 11 -17.99 -7.35 -1.42
C LYS A 11 -17.29 -8.56 -0.81
N PRO A 12 -18.01 -9.62 -0.40
CA PRO A 12 -17.37 -10.88 0.01
C PRO A 12 -16.47 -11.35 -1.14
N GLY A 13 -15.18 -11.55 -0.85
CA GLY A 13 -14.13 -11.80 -1.83
C GLY A 13 -13.17 -10.64 -2.11
N GLU A 14 -13.34 -9.47 -1.48
CA GLU A 14 -12.33 -8.40 -1.51
C GLU A 14 -11.37 -8.50 -0.31
N TRP A 15 -10.09 -8.67 -0.60
CA TRP A 15 -9.02 -8.80 0.37
C TRP A 15 -8.23 -7.50 0.48
N TYR A 16 -7.87 -7.15 1.71
CA TYR A 16 -7.11 -5.94 2.00
C TYR A 16 -5.90 -6.29 2.87
N TYR A 17 -4.79 -5.60 2.64
CA TYR A 17 -3.63 -5.69 3.52
C TYR A 17 -3.58 -4.49 4.45
N CYS A 18 -3.63 -4.72 5.76
CA CYS A 18 -3.50 -3.64 6.74
C CYS A 18 -2.00 -3.36 6.99
N LEU A 19 -1.55 -2.12 6.71
CA LEU A 19 -0.15 -1.71 6.86
C LEU A 19 0.29 -1.63 8.32
N VAL A 20 -0.65 -1.37 9.23
CA VAL A 20 -0.39 -1.31 10.69
C VAL A 20 -0.14 -2.71 11.25
N HIS A 21 -1.04 -3.64 10.99
CA HIS A 21 -0.95 -5.01 11.50
C HIS A 21 -0.11 -5.95 10.61
N LYS A 22 0.29 -5.48 9.42
CA LYS A 22 1.06 -6.23 8.42
C LYS A 22 0.44 -7.58 8.05
N LYS A 23 -0.89 -7.67 8.05
CA LYS A 23 -1.65 -8.89 7.78
C LYS A 23 -2.73 -8.65 6.72
N VAL A 24 -3.10 -9.71 6.03
CA VAL A 24 -4.23 -9.71 5.10
C VAL A 24 -5.52 -9.98 5.88
N GLU A 25 -6.51 -9.13 5.70
CA GLU A 25 -7.84 -9.20 6.34
C GLU A 25 -8.93 -9.22 5.26
N GLU A 26 -10.01 -9.97 5.54
CA GLU A 26 -11.20 -10.03 4.69
C GLU A 26 -12.17 -8.95 5.17
N GLY A 27 -12.33 -7.87 4.39
CA GLY A 27 -13.24 -6.77 4.70
C GLY A 27 -12.62 -5.56 5.42
N PRO A 28 -13.45 -4.56 5.76
CA PRO A 28 -13.01 -3.25 6.25
C PRO A 28 -12.75 -3.23 7.76
N GLU A 29 -11.87 -4.11 8.26
CA GLU A 29 -11.47 -4.12 9.68
C GLU A 29 -10.58 -2.90 10.02
N CYS A 30 -9.66 -2.56 9.13
CA CYS A 30 -8.81 -1.36 9.25
C CYS A 30 -9.40 -0.15 8.48
N PRO A 31 -9.17 1.08 8.97
CA PRO A 31 -9.55 2.31 8.27
C PRO A 31 -8.92 2.37 6.88
N ALA A 32 -9.61 2.99 5.93
CA ALA A 32 -9.21 3.01 4.52
C ALA A 32 -7.82 3.62 4.26
N LYS A 33 -7.33 4.48 5.17
CA LYS A 33 -6.01 5.11 5.09
C LYS A 33 -4.86 4.12 5.33
N ASP A 34 -5.11 3.08 6.11
CA ASP A 34 -4.09 2.13 6.57
C ASP A 34 -4.19 0.77 5.85
N ARG A 35 -4.99 0.69 4.78
CA ARG A 35 -5.19 -0.55 4.02
C ARG A 35 -4.81 -0.39 2.56
N PHE A 36 -4.17 -1.42 2.00
CA PHE A 36 -3.87 -1.55 0.58
C PHE A 36 -4.77 -2.60 -0.05
N GLY A 37 -5.39 -2.29 -1.19
CA GLY A 37 -6.37 -3.14 -1.86
C GLY A 37 -7.55 -2.32 -2.37
N PRO A 38 -8.43 -2.88 -3.23
CA PRO A 38 -8.96 -4.23 -3.14
C PRO A 38 -8.18 -5.27 -3.96
N TYR A 39 -7.94 -6.43 -3.36
CA TYR A 39 -7.39 -7.62 -4.03
C TYR A 39 -8.46 -8.69 -4.18
N THR A 40 -8.34 -9.51 -5.22
CA THR A 40 -9.31 -10.57 -5.52
C THR A 40 -9.13 -11.79 -4.63
N THR A 41 -7.92 -12.01 -4.10
CA THR A 41 -7.61 -13.14 -3.23
C THR A 41 -6.66 -12.74 -2.10
N ARG A 42 -6.67 -13.52 -1.01
CA ARG A 42 -5.74 -13.35 0.11
C ARG A 42 -4.29 -13.45 -0.32
N GLN A 43 -3.98 -14.41 -1.18
CA GLN A 43 -2.64 -14.66 -1.67
C GLN A 43 -2.13 -13.51 -2.55
N GLU A 44 -2.98 -12.97 -3.41
CA GLU A 44 -2.64 -11.79 -4.22
C GLU A 44 -2.33 -10.57 -3.34
N ALA A 45 -3.13 -10.32 -2.30
CA ALA A 45 -2.85 -9.25 -1.34
C ALA A 45 -1.50 -9.44 -0.65
N GLN A 46 -1.18 -10.67 -0.25
CA GLN A 46 0.08 -10.99 0.41
C GLN A 46 1.28 -10.86 -0.54
N GLN A 47 1.19 -11.42 -1.75
CA GLN A 47 2.25 -11.33 -2.76
C GLN A 47 2.48 -9.92 -3.25
N ALA A 48 1.43 -9.13 -3.47
CA ALA A 48 1.56 -7.73 -3.89
C ALA A 48 2.36 -6.91 -2.87
N MET A 49 2.15 -7.17 -1.58
CA MET A 49 2.89 -6.49 -0.51
C MET A 49 4.31 -7.01 -0.36
N ASP A 50 4.53 -8.30 -0.59
CA ASP A 50 5.87 -8.89 -0.58
C ASP A 50 6.73 -8.30 -1.70
N LEU A 51 6.20 -8.28 -2.93
CA LEU A 51 6.84 -7.67 -4.09
C LEU A 51 7.06 -6.16 -3.89
N ALA A 52 6.09 -5.45 -3.32
CA ALA A 52 6.25 -4.04 -3.00
C ALA A 52 7.41 -3.82 -2.01
N ARG A 53 7.56 -4.70 -1.02
CA ARG A 53 8.69 -4.64 -0.08
C ARG A 53 10.01 -4.91 -0.77
N GLU A 54 10.10 -5.94 -1.59
CA GLU A 54 11.32 -6.26 -2.35
C GLU A 54 11.73 -5.10 -3.26
N ARG A 55 10.78 -4.55 -4.03
CA ARG A 55 11.04 -3.40 -4.90
C ARG A 55 11.41 -2.14 -4.13
N ASN A 56 10.79 -1.91 -2.97
CA ASN A 56 11.17 -0.79 -2.11
C ASN A 56 12.61 -0.95 -1.62
N LEU A 57 13.02 -2.16 -1.20
CA LEU A 57 14.41 -2.42 -0.82
C LEU A 57 15.38 -2.18 -1.99
N GLU A 58 15.03 -2.62 -3.20
CA GLU A 58 15.84 -2.32 -4.38
C GLU A 58 15.95 -0.81 -4.65
N TRP A 59 14.85 -0.08 -4.50
CA TRP A 59 14.85 1.38 -4.63
C TRP A 59 15.65 2.09 -3.53
N GLU A 60 15.60 1.61 -2.29
CA GLU A 60 16.36 2.13 -1.14
C GLU A 60 17.87 1.83 -1.21
N ASN A 61 18.30 0.94 -2.10
CA ASN A 61 19.73 0.67 -2.31
C ASN A 61 20.25 1.24 -3.64
N ASP A 62 19.38 1.85 -4.44
CA ASP A 62 19.75 2.34 -5.77
C ASP A 62 20.42 3.72 -5.66
N PRO A 63 21.71 3.85 -6.04
CA PRO A 63 22.45 5.10 -5.90
C PRO A 63 21.88 6.22 -6.77
N ARG A 64 21.18 5.91 -7.87
CA ARG A 64 20.56 6.91 -8.76
C ARG A 64 19.43 7.68 -8.07
N TRP A 65 18.81 7.09 -7.05
CA TRP A 65 17.74 7.68 -6.26
C TRP A 65 18.22 8.16 -4.88
N HIS A 66 19.37 7.67 -4.42
CA HIS A 66 20.06 8.13 -3.21
C HIS A 66 21.00 9.33 -3.41
N ASP A 67 21.13 9.84 -4.64
CA ASP A 67 21.85 11.08 -4.99
C ASP A 67 21.05 12.33 -4.54
N ALA A 68 20.80 12.45 -3.24
CA ALA A 68 20.48 13.72 -2.62
C ALA A 68 21.77 14.24 -1.96
N PRO A 69 22.42 15.30 -2.49
CA PRO A 69 23.36 16.02 -1.66
C PRO A 69 22.60 16.50 -0.43
N THR A 70 23.11 16.15 0.74
CA THR A 70 22.87 16.89 1.97
C THR A 70 23.33 18.32 1.72
N GLY A 71 22.44 19.14 1.13
CA GLY A 71 22.65 20.57 1.04
C GLY A 71 22.80 21.10 2.47
N PRO A 72 23.78 21.99 2.74
CA PRO A 72 24.02 22.46 4.09
C PRO A 72 22.74 23.11 4.59
N ALA A 73 22.28 22.71 5.77
CA ALA A 73 21.35 23.52 6.54
C ALA A 73 22.11 24.78 6.97
N ASP A 74 22.11 25.80 6.13
CA ASP A 74 22.55 27.15 6.45
C ASP A 74 21.51 28.13 5.90
N ASP A 75 20.65 28.63 6.80
CA ASP A 75 20.31 30.05 6.92
C ASP A 75 19.53 30.24 8.24
N SER A 76 20.19 30.84 9.24
CA SER A 76 19.62 31.39 10.49
C SER A 76 19.68 32.90 10.44
#